data_AF-A0A1V4U6B6-F1
#
_entry.id   AF-A0A1V4U6B6-F1
#
_cell.length_a   1.000
_cell.length_b   1.000
_cell.length_c   1.000
_cell.angle_alpha   90.00
_cell.angle_beta   90.00
_cell.angle_gamma   90.00
#
_symmetry.space_group_name_H-M   'P 1'
#
loop_
_entity.id
_entity.type
_entity.pdbx_description
1 polymer ?
#
loop_
_entity_poly.entity_id
_entity_poly.type
_entity_poly.pdbx_seq_one_letter_code
_entity_poly.pdbx_strand_id
1 'polypeptide(L)'
;MYDESVLRRWMSLEMGKINDGVVSARVPLVSLLEMEKPMAVNRGGREHHFDREVIRKIGAPLPVNLRSSLKLPIIFYFDMEVSNSCMLADEVAIAVLQELGDLSRERRIEGGRMWVARALVFALLRKYPTAVQIMMR
;
A
#
# COMPACT_ATOMS: atom_id res chain seq x y z
N MET A 1 -5.18 -33.63 14.64
CA MET A 1 -4.08 -32.69 14.91
C MET A 1 -3.08 -32.54 13.74
N TYR A 2 -3.15 -33.35 12.67
CA TYR A 2 -2.30 -33.21 11.46
C TYR A 2 -2.86 -32.26 10.38
N ASP A 3 -4.16 -31.93 10.45
CA ASP A 3 -4.87 -31.15 9.43
C ASP A 3 -4.50 -29.65 9.47
N GLU A 4 -4.38 -29.10 10.68
CA GLU A 4 -4.14 -27.67 10.88
C GLU A 4 -2.74 -27.23 10.44
N SER A 5 -1.72 -28.09 10.54
CA SER A 5 -0.35 -27.77 10.12
C SER A 5 -0.19 -27.77 8.60
N VAL A 6 -0.90 -28.67 7.89
CA VAL A 6 -0.94 -28.70 6.43
C VAL A 6 -1.70 -27.50 5.88
N LEU A 7 -2.85 -27.16 6.47
CA LEU A 7 -3.61 -25.96 6.12
C LEU A 7 -2.81 -24.68 6.33
N ARG A 8 -2.14 -24.53 7.48
CA ARG A 8 -1.26 -23.37 7.76
C ARG A 8 -0.13 -23.26 6.75
N ARG A 9 0.52 -24.38 6.41
CA ARG A 9 1.58 -24.41 5.39
C ARG A 9 1.06 -24.01 4.01
N TRP A 10 -0.11 -24.51 3.62
CA TRP A 10 -0.73 -24.14 2.35
C TRP A 10 -1.12 -22.65 2.31
N MET A 11 -1.74 -22.12 3.37
CA MET A 11 -2.07 -20.69 3.47
C MET A 11 -0.83 -19.81 3.40
N SER A 12 0.27 -20.20 4.05
CA SER A 12 1.54 -19.48 3.98
C SER A 12 2.11 -19.43 2.55
N LEU A 13 1.97 -20.52 1.77
CA LEU A 13 2.39 -20.54 0.36
C LEU A 13 1.53 -19.62 -0.51
N GLU A 14 0.21 -19.61 -0.32
CA GLU A 14 -0.69 -18.71 -1.06
C GLU A 14 -0.46 -17.24 -0.69
N MET A 15 -0.24 -16.93 0.59
CA MET A 15 0.18 -15.59 1.02
C MET A 15 1.51 -15.18 0.39
N GLY A 16 2.47 -16.10 0.28
CA GLY A 16 3.74 -15.88 -0.41
C GLY A 16 3.54 -15.43 -1.86
N LYS A 17 2.71 -16.16 -2.62
CA LYS A 17 2.39 -15.81 -4.01
C LYS A 17 1.73 -14.44 -4.15
N ILE A 18 0.84 -14.07 -3.22
CA ILE A 18 0.24 -12.72 -3.20
C ILE A 18 1.32 -11.68 -2.94
N ASN A 19 2.19 -11.94 -1.97
CA ASN A 19 3.27 -11.04 -1.57
C ASN A 19 4.35 -10.87 -2.64
N ASP A 20 4.55 -11.84 -3.54
CA ASP A 20 5.45 -11.71 -4.69
C ASP A 20 5.04 -10.57 -5.62
N GLY A 21 3.73 -10.26 -5.70
CA GLY A 21 3.20 -9.13 -6.45
C GLY A 21 3.46 -7.75 -5.82
N VAL A 22 3.89 -7.70 -4.56
CA VAL A 22 4.12 -6.44 -3.83
C VAL A 22 5.48 -5.86 -4.19
N VAL A 23 5.54 -4.55 -4.41
CA VAL A 23 6.78 -3.80 -4.71
C VAL A 23 7.83 -4.05 -3.62
N SER A 24 9.05 -4.44 -4.03
CA SER A 24 10.14 -4.81 -3.12
C SER A 24 10.85 -3.59 -2.54
N ALA A 25 11.09 -2.58 -3.39
CA ALA A 25 11.67 -1.30 -3.01
C ALA A 25 10.77 -0.16 -3.50
N ARG A 26 10.14 0.56 -2.56
CA ARG A 26 9.23 1.67 -2.87
C ARG A 26 10.01 2.86 -3.42
N VAL A 27 9.46 3.48 -4.46
CA VAL A 27 10.10 4.57 -5.21
C VAL A 27 9.46 5.91 -4.83
N PRO A 28 10.24 6.99 -4.63
CA PRO A 28 9.69 8.32 -4.39
C PRO A 28 8.72 8.75 -5.50
N LEU A 29 7.60 9.38 -5.13
CA LEU A 29 6.61 9.89 -6.07
C LEU A 29 7.23 10.85 -7.08
N VAL A 30 8.11 11.74 -6.61
CA VAL A 30 8.82 12.71 -7.47
C VAL A 30 9.61 12.02 -8.58
N SER A 31 10.33 10.95 -8.24
CA SER A 31 11.09 10.17 -9.22
C SER A 31 10.18 9.44 -10.19
N LEU A 32 9.08 8.85 -9.73
CA LEU A 32 8.10 8.20 -10.60
C LEU A 32 7.44 9.17 -11.60
N LEU A 33 7.23 10.43 -11.20
CA LEU A 33 6.65 11.45 -12.08
C LEU A 33 7.61 11.91 -13.18
N GLU A 34 8.92 11.77 -12.97
CA GLU A 34 9.97 12.12 -13.95
C GLU A 34 10.27 10.96 -14.93
N MET A 35 9.98 9.72 -14.55
CA MET A 35 10.20 8.55 -15.40
C MET A 35 9.30 8.57 -16.63
N GLU A 36 9.85 8.30 -17.81
CA GLU A 36 9.09 8.10 -19.06
C GLU A 36 8.13 6.90 -18.98
N LYS A 37 8.49 5.87 -18.20
CA LYS A 37 7.62 4.74 -17.86
C LYS A 37 7.72 4.50 -16.36
N PRO A 38 6.77 5.01 -15.55
CA PRO A 38 6.84 4.90 -14.10
C PRO A 38 6.76 3.44 -13.66
N MET A 39 7.83 2.91 -13.05
CA MET A 39 7.89 1.51 -12.67
C MET A 39 8.71 1.25 -11.41
N ALA A 40 8.49 0.09 -10.79
CA ALA A 40 9.32 -0.50 -9.76
C ALA A 40 9.44 -2.02 -9.98
N VAL A 41 10.23 -2.70 -9.17
CA VAL A 41 10.32 -4.18 -9.18
C VAL A 41 9.57 -4.74 -7.99
N ASN A 42 8.80 -5.81 -8.19
CA ASN A 42 8.12 -6.52 -7.12
C ASN A 42 9.01 -7.61 -6.49
N ARG A 43 8.54 -8.22 -5.40
CA ARG A 43 9.29 -9.26 -4.69
C ARG A 43 9.51 -10.52 -5.52
N GLY A 44 8.63 -10.79 -6.47
CA GLY A 44 8.78 -11.84 -7.48
C GLY A 44 9.74 -11.49 -8.64
N GLY A 45 10.41 -10.33 -8.58
CA GLY A 45 11.40 -9.91 -9.58
C GLY A 45 10.81 -9.40 -10.90
N ARG A 46 9.50 -9.13 -10.95
CA ARG A 46 8.81 -8.62 -12.14
C ARG A 46 8.60 -7.12 -12.06
N GLU A 47 8.48 -6.49 -13.22
CA GLU A 47 8.13 -5.07 -13.31
C GLU A 47 6.70 -4.83 -12.80
N HIS A 48 6.56 -3.80 -11.98
CA HIS A 48 5.30 -3.22 -11.54
C HIS A 48 5.21 -1.83 -12.15
N HIS A 49 4.31 -1.65 -13.12
CA HIS A 49 4.09 -0.36 -13.79
C HIS A 49 3.04 0.44 -13.01
N PHE A 50 3.35 1.70 -12.74
CA PHE A 50 2.41 2.63 -12.14
C PHE A 50 1.61 3.37 -13.22
N ASP A 51 0.32 3.53 -12.98
CA ASP A 51 -0.54 4.39 -13.78
C ASP A 51 -0.12 5.85 -13.55
N ARG A 52 0.40 6.47 -14.61
CA ARG A 52 0.89 7.86 -14.61
C ARG A 52 -0.18 8.85 -14.17
N GLU A 53 -1.41 8.68 -14.64
CA GLU A 53 -2.50 9.61 -14.32
C GLU A 53 -2.91 9.48 -12.86
N VAL A 54 -2.87 8.28 -12.30
CA VAL A 54 -3.12 8.04 -10.88
C VAL A 54 -2.05 8.72 -10.01
N ILE A 55 -0.77 8.49 -10.28
CA ILE A 55 0.30 9.10 -9.47
C ILE A 55 0.35 10.62 -9.61
N ARG A 56 -0.03 11.17 -10.78
CA ARG A 56 -0.17 12.62 -11.00
C ARG A 56 -1.34 13.19 -10.20
N LYS A 57 -2.50 12.50 -10.18
CA LYS A 57 -3.67 12.88 -9.38
C LYS A 57 -3.39 12.84 -7.88
N ILE A 58 -2.60 11.85 -7.42
CA ILE A 58 -2.12 11.79 -6.04
C ILE A 58 -1.22 12.99 -5.75
N GLY A 59 -0.24 13.29 -6.61
CA GLY A 59 0.77 14.31 -6.34
C GLY A 59 0.31 15.77 -6.48
N ALA A 60 -0.70 16.03 -7.30
CA ALA A 60 -1.15 17.40 -7.61
C ALA A 60 -1.63 18.22 -6.40
N PRO A 61 -2.50 17.69 -5.51
CA PRO A 61 -2.99 18.45 -4.36
C PRO A 61 -2.02 18.46 -3.17
N LEU A 62 -0.94 17.68 -3.19
CA LEU A 62 -0.08 17.51 -2.03
C LEU A 62 0.85 18.72 -1.82
N PRO A 63 1.03 19.16 -0.56
CA PRO A 63 2.07 20.13 -0.24
C PRO A 63 3.46 19.54 -0.54
N VAL A 64 4.43 20.42 -0.82
CA VAL A 64 5.76 20.04 -1.32
C VAL A 64 6.45 19.01 -0.43
N ASN A 65 6.35 19.15 0.89
CA ASN A 65 6.96 18.24 1.86
C ASN A 65 6.38 16.82 1.80
N LEU A 66 5.07 16.67 1.64
CA LEU A 66 4.45 15.35 1.50
C LEU A 66 4.73 14.75 0.12
N ARG A 67 4.69 15.59 -0.92
CA ARG A 67 4.98 15.15 -2.29
C ARG A 67 6.40 14.62 -2.45
N SER A 68 7.40 15.25 -1.83
CA SER A 68 8.80 14.80 -1.88
C SER A 68 9.08 13.58 -1.00
N SER A 69 8.31 13.41 0.08
CA SER A 69 8.52 12.32 1.04
C SER A 69 7.77 11.03 0.68
N LEU A 70 6.66 11.13 -0.05
CA LEU A 70 5.83 9.97 -0.39
C LEU A 70 6.59 8.98 -1.27
N LYS A 71 6.61 7.71 -0.84
CA LYS A 71 7.08 6.58 -1.64
C LYS A 71 5.93 5.67 -2.00
N LEU A 72 5.88 5.23 -3.26
CA LEU A 72 4.84 4.36 -3.78
C LEU A 72 5.31 2.92 -4.00
N PRO A 73 4.39 1.95 -3.89
CA PRO A 73 2.97 2.12 -3.55
C PRO A 73 2.76 2.36 -2.04
N ILE A 74 1.58 2.86 -1.67
CA ILE A 74 1.10 2.81 -0.29
C ILE A 74 0.72 1.37 0.02
N ILE A 75 1.38 0.75 0.99
CA ILE A 75 1.19 -0.67 1.32
C ILE A 75 0.39 -0.79 2.61
N PHE A 76 -0.75 -1.47 2.51
CA PHE A 76 -1.53 -1.91 3.67
C PHE A 76 -1.16 -3.34 4.03
N TYR A 77 -1.03 -3.64 5.31
CA TYR A 77 -0.78 -4.98 5.83
C TYR A 77 -2.11 -5.61 6.24
N PHE A 78 -2.42 -6.73 5.61
CA PHE A 78 -3.57 -7.55 5.88
C PHE A 78 -3.17 -8.69 6.81
N ASP A 79 -3.82 -8.80 7.95
CA ASP A 79 -3.62 -9.90 8.89
C ASP A 79 -4.91 -10.73 8.92
N MET A 80 -4.79 -12.05 8.75
CA MET A 80 -5.94 -12.95 8.76
C MET A 80 -6.59 -13.11 10.13
N GLU A 81 -5.83 -12.88 11.21
CA GLU A 81 -6.29 -13.01 12.59
C GLU A 81 -6.98 -11.72 13.09
N VAL A 82 -6.70 -10.58 12.45
CA VAL A 82 -7.34 -9.31 12.78
C VAL A 82 -8.58 -9.08 11.92
N SER A 83 -9.75 -9.17 12.55
CA SER A 83 -11.02 -9.02 11.83
C SER A 83 -11.21 -7.60 11.27
N ASN A 84 -11.63 -7.52 10.00
CA ASN A 84 -12.20 -6.33 9.36
C ASN A 84 -11.32 -5.07 9.20
N SER A 85 -10.03 -5.13 9.52
CA SER A 85 -9.10 -4.01 9.32
C SER A 85 -7.79 -4.42 8.69
N CYS A 86 -7.15 -3.49 7.97
CA CYS A 86 -5.75 -3.58 7.57
C CYS A 86 -4.94 -2.54 8.35
N MET A 87 -3.66 -2.81 8.58
CA MET A 87 -2.73 -1.87 9.20
C MET A 87 -2.01 -1.06 8.13
N LEU A 88 -1.87 0.25 8.34
CA LEU A 88 -0.96 1.12 7.61
C LEU A 88 0.13 1.61 8.58
N ALA A 89 1.39 1.31 8.30
CA ALA A 89 2.54 1.63 9.16
C ALA A 89 3.53 2.56 8.44
N ASP A 90 3.00 3.63 7.86
CA ASP A 90 3.76 4.66 7.16
C ASP A 90 3.10 6.02 7.42
N GLU A 91 3.72 6.83 8.26
CA GLU A 91 3.19 8.12 8.69
C GLU A 91 3.04 9.10 7.52
N VAL A 92 3.93 9.05 6.53
CA VAL A 92 3.85 9.89 5.33
C VAL A 92 2.64 9.46 4.49
N ALA A 93 2.44 8.16 4.30
CA ALA A 93 1.28 7.66 3.58
C ALA A 93 -0.04 7.99 4.29
N ILE A 94 -0.07 7.92 5.62
CA ILE A 94 -1.23 8.33 6.43
C ILE A 94 -1.52 9.82 6.20
N ALA A 95 -0.52 10.68 6.35
CA ALA A 95 -0.66 12.12 6.17
C ALA A 95 -1.12 12.46 4.74
N VAL A 96 -0.58 11.77 3.73
CA VAL A 96 -1.01 11.92 2.33
C VAL A 96 -2.48 11.55 2.16
N LEU A 97 -2.92 10.41 2.67
CA LEU A 97 -4.32 9.99 2.57
C LEU A 97 -5.26 10.94 3.34
N GLN A 98 -4.79 11.55 4.43
CA GLN A 98 -5.54 12.61 5.12
C GLN A 98 -5.63 13.90 4.30
N GLU A 99 -4.55 14.29 3.62
CA GLU A 99 -4.53 15.46 2.74
C GLU A 99 -5.44 15.27 1.51
N LEU A 100 -5.50 14.05 0.98
CA LEU A 100 -6.40 13.67 -0.11
C LEU A 100 -7.87 13.53 0.32
N GLY A 101 -8.17 13.67 1.62
CA GLY A 101 -9.51 13.51 2.19
C GLY A 101 -10.00 12.06 2.27
N ASP A 102 -9.13 11.09 2.03
CA ASP A 102 -9.46 9.66 2.10
C ASP A 102 -9.45 9.12 3.53
N LEU A 103 -8.69 9.76 4.41
CA LEU A 103 -8.71 9.51 5.85
C LEU A 103 -9.06 10.79 6.60
N SER A 104 -9.83 10.68 7.69
CA SER A 104 -10.06 11.83 8.57
C SER A 104 -8.75 12.27 9.24
N ARG A 105 -8.52 13.58 9.28
CA ARG A 105 -7.40 14.22 10.01
C ARG A 105 -7.47 13.98 11.52
N GLU A 106 -8.64 13.62 12.05
CA GLU A 106 -8.84 13.32 13.47
C GLU A 106 -8.35 11.92 13.85
N ARG A 107 -8.18 11.02 12.87
CA ARG A 107 -7.63 9.69 13.15
C ARG A 107 -6.16 9.84 13.54
N ARG A 108 -5.83 9.35 14.73
CA ARG A 108 -4.48 9.42 15.28
C ARG A 108 -3.64 8.24 14.81
N ILE A 109 -2.35 8.50 14.65
CA ILE A 109 -1.33 7.47 14.52
C ILE A 109 -1.04 6.96 15.92
N GLU A 110 -1.20 5.67 16.15
CA GLU A 110 -0.91 5.02 17.42
C GLU A 110 0.30 4.09 17.24
N GLY A 111 1.43 4.45 17.86
CA GLY A 111 2.66 3.67 17.75
C GLY A 111 3.19 3.57 16.31
N GLY A 112 3.10 4.64 15.51
CA GLY A 112 3.58 4.70 14.13
C GLY A 112 2.69 3.97 13.10
N ARG A 113 1.49 3.54 13.50
CA ARG A 113 0.54 2.82 12.64
C ARG A 113 -0.90 3.29 12.81
N MET A 114 -1.74 2.95 11.84
CA MET A 114 -3.18 3.18 11.84
C MET A 114 -3.92 1.95 11.35
N TRP A 115 -5.00 1.58 12.03
CA TRP A 115 -5.93 0.55 11.56
C TRP A 115 -7.01 1.18 10.69
N VAL A 116 -7.18 0.62 9.49
CA VAL A 116 -8.10 1.12 8.47
C VAL A 116 -9.07 0.01 8.11
N ALA A 117 -10.36 0.31 8.06
CA ALA A 117 -11.39 -0.67 7.71
C ALA A 117 -11.13 -1.26 6.31
N ARG A 118 -11.28 -2.59 6.16
CA ARG A 118 -11.05 -3.29 4.88
C ARG A 118 -11.83 -2.68 3.72
N ALA A 119 -13.09 -2.29 3.96
CA ALA A 119 -13.94 -1.67 2.94
C ALA A 119 -13.32 -0.39 2.37
N LEU A 120 -12.70 0.43 3.24
CA LEU A 120 -12.00 1.65 2.82
C LEU A 120 -10.71 1.32 2.06
N VAL A 121 -9.94 0.33 2.51
CA VAL A 121 -8.74 -0.14 1.80
C VAL A 121 -9.08 -0.63 0.39
N PHE A 122 -10.16 -1.39 0.23
CA PHE A 122 -10.63 -1.82 -1.10
C PHE A 122 -11.14 -0.66 -1.94
N ALA A 123 -11.75 0.37 -1.34
CA ALA A 123 -12.10 1.59 -2.05
C ALA A 123 -10.84 2.32 -2.55
N LEU A 124 -9.79 2.40 -1.74
CA LEU A 124 -8.50 2.99 -2.12
C LEU A 124 -7.81 2.23 -3.26
N LEU A 125 -7.82 0.89 -3.22
CA LEU A 125 -7.29 0.06 -4.32
C LEU A 125 -7.97 0.36 -5.66
N ARG A 126 -9.30 0.60 -5.65
CA ARG A 126 -10.05 0.97 -6.85
C ARG A 126 -9.82 2.42 -7.26
N LYS A 127 -9.71 3.34 -6.29
CA LYS A 127 -9.50 4.77 -6.53
C LYS A 127 -8.09 5.07 -7.07
N TYR A 128 -7.10 4.34 -6.58
CA TYR A 128 -5.68 4.51 -6.88
C TYR A 128 -5.02 3.19 -7.33
N PRO A 129 -5.46 2.62 -8.47
CA PRO A 129 -4.89 1.38 -8.97
C PRO A 129 -3.38 1.55 -9.18
N THR A 130 -2.61 0.48 -8.95
CA THR A 130 -1.13 0.43 -9.02
C THR A 130 -0.36 1.27 -7.99
N ALA A 131 -0.96 2.30 -7.40
CA ALA A 131 -0.34 3.15 -6.39
C ALA A 131 -0.66 2.71 -4.94
N VAL A 132 -1.60 1.80 -4.76
CA VAL A 132 -1.93 1.15 -3.49
C VAL A 132 -1.80 -0.37 -3.65
N GLN A 133 -1.24 -1.04 -2.64
CA GLN A 133 -1.12 -2.49 -2.58
C GLN A 133 -1.48 -3.03 -1.20
N ILE A 134 -1.84 -4.31 -1.16
CA ILE A 134 -2.00 -5.07 0.08
C ILE A 134 -0.87 -6.10 0.16
N MET A 135 -0.24 -6.18 1.32
CA MET A 135 0.67 -7.25 1.71
C MET A 135 -0.03 -8.14 2.73
N MET A 136 -0.04 -9.44 2.50
CA MET A 136 -0.49 -10.43 3.49
C MET A 136 0.60 -10.58 4.57
N ARG A 137 0.20 -10.52 5.83
CA ARG A 137 1.06 -10.72 7.00
C ARG A 137 0.59 -11.92 7.80
#